data_AF-A0A661CS41-F1
#
_entry.id   AF-A0A661CS41-F1
#
_cell.length_a   1.000
_cell.length_b   1.000
_cell.length_c   1.000
_cell.angle_alpha   90.00
_cell.angle_beta   90.00
_cell.angle_gamma   90.00
#
_symmetry.space_group_name_H-M   'P 1'
#
loop_
_entity.id
_entity.type
_entity.pdbx_description
1 polymer ?
#
loop_
_entity_poly.entity_id
_entity_poly.type
_entity_poly.pdbx_seq_one_letter_code
_entity_poly.pdbx_strand_id
1 'polypeptide(L)'
;MDKVYVTKFQPDWDFQPATEYGEVVFLTEHEMKPEPTVGAYNDLIVKELRDGLADYLPGHDYVVLTASATNNFKVANILYAKGGRHNILRWNGRSRHYDLFKL
;
A
#
# COMPACT_ATOMS: atom_id res chain seq x y z
N MET A 1 -5.18 -14.93 9.22
CA MET A 1 -5.21 -13.60 9.85
C MET A 1 -5.16 -12.60 8.72
N ASP A 2 -6.01 -11.60 8.75
CA ASP A 2 -6.09 -10.56 7.71
C ASP A 2 -4.77 -9.78 7.67
N LYS A 3 -4.39 -9.31 6.49
CA LYS A 3 -3.18 -8.50 6.30
C LYS A 3 -3.52 -7.08 5.88
N VAL A 4 -2.69 -6.14 6.31
CA VAL A 4 -2.81 -4.70 6.02
C VAL A 4 -1.54 -4.22 5.34
N TYR A 5 -1.63 -4.04 4.02
CA TYR A 5 -0.48 -3.69 3.19
C TYR A 5 -0.33 -2.17 3.08
N VAL A 6 0.76 -1.64 3.60
CA VAL A 6 1.09 -0.22 3.54
C VAL A 6 1.91 0.07 2.28
N THR A 7 1.41 0.97 1.43
CA THR A 7 2.03 1.24 0.11
C THR A 7 3.44 1.82 0.18
N LYS A 8 3.78 2.50 1.27
CA LYS A 8 5.11 3.00 1.57
C LYS A 8 5.30 3.19 3.07
N PHE A 9 6.31 2.57 3.63
CA PHE A 9 6.71 2.83 5.00
C PHE A 9 7.41 4.18 5.11
N GLN A 10 7.08 4.92 6.16
CA GLN A 10 7.82 6.09 6.60
C GLN A 10 8.03 5.95 8.11
N PRO A 11 9.29 5.98 8.61
CA PRO A 11 9.59 5.66 10.01
C PRO A 11 8.84 6.50 11.04
N ASP A 12 8.54 7.75 10.71
CA ASP A 12 7.90 8.69 11.63
C ASP A 12 6.37 8.57 11.67
N TRP A 13 5.79 7.64 10.91
CA TRP A 13 4.34 7.48 10.84
C TRP A 13 3.86 6.34 11.75
N ASP A 14 2.79 6.63 12.49
CA ASP A 14 2.15 5.68 13.38
C ASP A 14 1.14 4.82 12.60
N PHE A 15 1.49 3.55 12.42
CA PHE A 15 0.60 2.53 11.81
C PHE A 15 -0.07 1.64 12.86
N GLN A 16 0.08 1.93 14.17
CA GLN A 16 -0.62 1.17 15.21
C GLN A 16 -2.13 1.12 14.98
N PRO A 17 -2.83 2.21 14.57
CA PRO A 17 -4.27 2.13 14.29
C PRO A 17 -4.64 1.15 13.16
N ALA A 18 -3.71 0.83 12.26
CA ALA A 18 -3.95 -0.13 11.18
C ALA A 18 -4.01 -1.59 11.69
N THR A 19 -3.39 -1.88 12.84
CA THR A 19 -3.36 -3.22 13.45
C THR A 19 -4.74 -3.73 13.86
N GLU A 20 -5.73 -2.84 13.98
CA GLU A 20 -7.13 -3.20 14.22
C GLU A 20 -7.74 -4.01 13.07
N TYR A 21 -7.19 -3.88 11.86
CA TYR A 21 -7.67 -4.56 10.65
C TYR A 21 -6.88 -5.83 10.32
N GLY A 22 -5.69 -6.02 10.89
CA GLY A 22 -4.85 -7.18 10.58
C GLY A 22 -3.36 -6.94 10.80
N GLU A 23 -2.55 -7.90 10.35
CA GLU A 23 -1.08 -7.81 10.41
C GLU A 23 -0.58 -6.73 9.44
N VAL A 24 0.18 -5.75 9.94
CA VAL A 24 0.73 -4.69 9.10
C VAL A 24 1.94 -5.21 8.33
N VAL A 25 1.90 -5.08 7.01
CA VAL A 25 2.96 -5.45 6.08
C VAL A 25 3.38 -4.22 5.27
N PHE A 26 4.66 -3.86 5.33
CA PHE A 26 5.19 -2.73 4.57
C PHE A 26 5.67 -3.20 3.19
N LEU A 27 5.14 -2.61 2.12
CA LEU A 27 5.47 -3.04 0.75
C LEU A 27 6.84 -2.52 0.27
N THR A 28 7.21 -1.31 0.67
CA THR A 28 8.49 -0.69 0.32
C THR A 28 8.76 0.49 1.25
N GLU A 29 10.03 0.86 1.44
CA GLU A 29 10.45 2.10 2.10
C GLU A 29 10.82 3.19 1.08
N HIS A 30 10.89 2.83 -0.21
CA HIS A 30 11.44 3.65 -1.26
C HIS A 30 10.36 4.50 -1.95
N GLU A 31 10.74 5.71 -2.34
CA GLU A 31 9.92 6.58 -3.20
C GLU A 31 10.38 6.46 -4.65
N MET A 32 9.42 6.35 -5.57
CA MET A 32 9.72 6.42 -7.01
C MET A 32 10.25 7.81 -7.38
N LYS A 33 11.21 7.84 -8.31
CA LYS A 33 11.83 9.09 -8.77
C LYS A 33 11.20 9.54 -10.09
N PRO A 34 11.15 10.86 -10.37
CA PRO A 34 10.80 11.37 -11.69
C PRO A 34 11.72 10.80 -12.78
N GLU A 35 11.17 10.55 -13.96
CA GLU A 35 11.96 10.14 -15.12
C GLU A 35 12.54 11.36 -15.86
N PRO A 36 13.78 11.27 -16.39
CA PRO A 36 14.67 10.10 -16.36
C PRO A 36 15.36 9.91 -15.00
N THR A 37 15.40 8.66 -14.53
CA THR A 37 16.13 8.27 -13.30
C THR A 37 17.33 7.35 -13.61
N VAL A 38 18.14 7.03 -12.60
CA VAL A 38 19.21 6.02 -12.74
C VAL A 38 18.62 4.66 -13.11
N GLY A 39 19.30 3.92 -14.00
CA GLY A 39 18.77 2.72 -14.62
C GLY A 39 18.15 1.73 -13.63
N ALA A 40 16.95 1.24 -13.95
CA ALA A 40 16.15 0.25 -13.21
C ALA A 40 15.69 0.64 -11.79
N TYR A 41 15.98 1.84 -11.28
CA TYR A 41 15.58 2.22 -9.90
C TYR A 41 14.06 2.09 -9.67
N ASN A 42 13.26 2.66 -10.57
CA ASN A 42 11.80 2.58 -10.48
C ASN A 42 11.27 1.16 -10.73
N ASP A 43 11.95 0.36 -11.56
CA ASP A 43 11.58 -1.03 -11.84
C ASP A 43 11.78 -1.93 -10.62
N LEU A 44 12.84 -1.70 -9.84
CA LEU A 44 13.09 -2.41 -8.58
C LEU A 44 11.98 -2.14 -7.56
N ILE A 45 11.55 -0.89 -7.41
CA ILE A 45 10.42 -0.54 -6.52
C ILE A 45 9.13 -1.23 -6.99
N VAL A 46 8.85 -1.22 -8.30
CA VAL A 46 7.67 -1.92 -8.84
C VAL A 46 7.75 -3.43 -8.58
N LYS A 47 8.96 -4.02 -8.63
CA LYS A 47 9.17 -5.42 -8.26
C LYS A 47 8.88 -5.66 -6.77
N GLU A 48 9.41 -4.84 -5.86
CA GLU A 48 9.13 -4.91 -4.42
C GLU A 48 7.61 -4.88 -4.14
N LEU A 49 6.90 -3.91 -4.74
CA LEU A 49 5.45 -3.78 -4.59
C LEU A 49 4.70 -5.04 -5.08
N ARG A 50 5.14 -5.64 -6.19
CA ARG A 50 4.52 -6.86 -6.74
C ARG A 50 4.78 -8.07 -5.86
N ASP A 51 6.03 -8.25 -5.44
CA ASP A 51 6.43 -9.38 -4.58
C ASP A 51 5.72 -9.30 -3.23
N GLY A 52 5.65 -8.11 -2.62
CA GLY A 52 4.95 -7.89 -1.35
C GLY A 52 3.44 -8.14 -1.44
N LEU A 53 2.83 -7.92 -2.60
CA LEU A 53 1.42 -8.21 -2.86
C LEU A 53 1.16 -9.60 -3.46
N ALA A 54 2.16 -10.49 -3.54
CA ALA A 54 1.99 -11.81 -4.13
C ALA A 54 0.83 -12.58 -3.46
N ASP A 55 0.83 -12.60 -2.13
CA ASP A 55 -0.17 -13.30 -1.31
C ASP A 55 -1.42 -12.46 -0.97
N TYR A 56 -1.54 -11.24 -1.50
CA TYR A 56 -2.70 -10.39 -1.26
C TYR A 56 -3.98 -11.04 -1.78
N LEU A 57 -4.99 -11.14 -0.91
CA LEU A 57 -6.32 -11.71 -1.19
C LEU A 57 -7.39 -10.60 -1.29
N PRO A 58 -7.94 -10.33 -2.49
CA PRO A 58 -9.05 -9.38 -2.67
C PRO A 58 -10.26 -9.72 -1.79
N GLY A 59 -10.89 -8.70 -1.21
CA GLY A 59 -12.08 -8.79 -0.38
C GLY A 59 -11.82 -9.20 1.07
N HIS A 60 -10.62 -9.72 1.34
CA HIS A 60 -10.17 -10.16 2.66
C HIS A 60 -9.13 -9.17 3.22
N ASP A 61 -8.07 -8.92 2.46
CA ASP A 61 -6.96 -8.09 2.92
C ASP A 61 -7.16 -6.60 2.62
N TYR A 62 -6.43 -5.77 3.37
CA TYR A 62 -6.54 -4.32 3.37
C TYR A 62 -5.30 -3.67 2.75
N VAL A 63 -5.49 -2.50 2.13
CA VAL A 63 -4.39 -1.66 1.62
C VAL A 63 -4.49 -0.27 2.22
N VAL A 64 -3.42 0.17 2.90
CA VAL A 64 -3.30 1.52 3.45
C VAL A 64 -2.64 2.43 2.43
N LEU A 65 -3.36 3.45 1.99
CA LEU A 65 -2.80 4.50 1.14
C LEU A 65 -1.97 5.47 1.98
N THR A 66 -0.84 5.89 1.40
CA THR A 66 0.14 6.78 2.04
C THR A 66 0.21 8.12 1.31
N ALA A 67 1.06 9.04 1.74
CA ALA A 67 1.29 10.30 1.01
C ALA A 67 2.06 10.11 -0.32
N SER A 68 2.57 8.91 -0.62
CA SER A 68 3.20 8.61 -1.91
C SER A 68 2.15 8.35 -2.99
N ALA A 69 1.79 9.39 -3.74
CA ALA A 69 0.84 9.27 -4.86
C ALA A 69 1.31 8.25 -5.91
N THR A 70 2.62 8.20 -6.19
CA THR A 70 3.19 7.31 -7.21
C THR A 70 3.13 5.85 -6.77
N ASN A 71 3.52 5.53 -5.53
CA ASN A 71 3.43 4.15 -5.02
C ASN A 71 1.97 3.72 -4.90
N ASN A 72 1.08 4.60 -4.42
CA ASN A 72 -0.35 4.34 -4.38
C ASN A 72 -0.90 3.99 -5.77
N PHE A 73 -0.52 4.75 -6.80
CA PHE A 73 -0.96 4.49 -8.17
C PHE A 73 -0.43 3.16 -8.71
N LYS A 74 0.83 2.79 -8.41
CA LYS A 74 1.38 1.49 -8.82
C LYS A 74 0.70 0.33 -8.12
N VAL A 75 0.45 0.44 -6.81
CA VAL A 75 -0.33 -0.54 -6.06
C VAL A 75 -1.74 -0.66 -6.64
N ALA A 76 -2.42 0.46 -6.91
CA ALA A 76 -3.75 0.43 -7.55
C ALA A 76 -3.75 -0.32 -8.89
N ASN A 77 -2.72 -0.13 -9.74
CA ASN A 77 -2.59 -0.89 -10.98
C ASN A 77 -2.39 -2.40 -10.75
N ILE A 78 -1.62 -2.79 -9.74
CA ILE A 78 -1.42 -4.20 -9.37
C ILE A 78 -2.74 -4.81 -8.87
N LEU A 79 -3.48 -4.09 -8.02
CA LEU A 79 -4.80 -4.53 -7.52
C LEU A 79 -5.81 -4.68 -8.66
N TYR A 80 -5.89 -3.69 -9.56
CA TYR A 80 -6.76 -3.74 -10.74
C TYR A 80 -6.47 -4.97 -11.61
N ALA A 81 -5.20 -5.33 -11.80
CA ALA A 81 -4.82 -6.53 -12.54
C ALA A 81 -5.19 -7.85 -11.82
N LYS A 82 -5.21 -7.87 -10.48
CA LYS A 82 -5.70 -9.01 -9.70
C LYS A 82 -7.23 -9.14 -9.76
N GLY A 83 -7.95 -8.03 -9.91
CA GLY A 83 -9.40 -7.97 -9.93
C GLY A 83 -10.05 -8.29 -8.58
N GLY A 84 -11.38 -8.31 -8.55
CA GLY A 84 -12.17 -8.49 -7.34
C GLY A 84 -12.46 -7.17 -6.62
N ARG A 85 -13.00 -7.27 -5.39
CA ARG A 85 -13.23 -6.11 -4.53
C ARG A 85 -12.04 -5.91 -3.61
N HIS A 86 -11.67 -4.66 -3.32
CA HIS A 86 -10.52 -4.31 -2.52
C HIS A 86 -10.93 -3.46 -1.31
N ASN A 87 -10.35 -3.76 -0.15
CA ASN A 87 -10.51 -2.97 1.06
C ASN A 87 -9.38 -1.94 1.14
N ILE A 88 -9.71 -0.66 1.02
CA ILE A 88 -8.75 0.45 1.07
C ILE A 88 -8.95 1.21 2.38
N LEU A 89 -7.87 1.38 3.13
CA LEU A 89 -7.82 2.16 4.35
C LEU A 89 -7.20 3.52 4.06
N ARG A 90 -7.95 4.59 4.36
CA ARG A 90 -7.49 5.97 4.23
C ARG A 90 -7.39 6.59 5.61
N TRP A 91 -6.24 7.17 5.92
CA TRP A 91 -6.07 7.88 7.19
C TRP A 91 -6.97 9.12 7.27
N ASN A 92 -7.71 9.24 8.37
CA ASN A 92 -8.47 10.42 8.74
C ASN A 92 -7.77 11.15 9.88
N GLY A 93 -7.03 12.22 9.53
CA GLY A 93 -6.27 12.99 10.50
C GLY A 93 -7.10 13.71 11.57
N ARG A 94 -8.42 13.89 11.35
CA ARG A 94 -9.31 14.53 12.33
C ARG A 94 -9.76 13.57 13.41
N SER A 95 -10.20 12.36 13.02
CA SER A 95 -10.64 11.33 13.97
C SER A 95 -9.50 10.42 14.45
N ARG A 96 -8.32 10.52 13.83
CA ARG A 96 -7.16 9.64 14.09
C ARG A 96 -7.47 8.16 13.88
N HIS A 97 -8.28 7.84 12.88
CA HIS A 97 -8.64 6.47 12.49
C HIS A 97 -8.54 6.27 10.98
N TYR A 98 -8.61 5.01 10.53
CA TYR A 98 -8.73 4.67 9.13
C TYR A 98 -10.20 4.61 8.71
N ASP A 99 -10.53 5.32 7.65
CA ASP A 99 -11.81 5.18 6.95
C ASP A 99 -11.68 4.02 5.93
N LEU A 100 -12.59 3.04 6.00
CA LEU A 100 -12.62 1.89 5.10
C LEU A 100 -13.45 2.20 3.84
N PHE A 101 -12.82 2.04 2.68
CA PHE A 101 -13.45 2.11 1.37
C PHE A 101 -13.41 0.72 0.72
N LYS A 102 -14.54 0.29 0.16
CA LYS A 102 -14.62 -0.95 -0.61
C LYS A 102 -14.71 -0.58 -2.08
N LEU A 103 -13.67 -0.93 -2.85
CA LEU A 103 -13.57 -0.68 -4.29
C LEU A 103 -13.77 -1.96 -5.09
#